data_AF-A0A9P0J4S5-F1
#
_entry.id   AF-A0A9P0J4S5-F1
#
_cell.length_a   1.000
_cell.length_b   1.000
_cell.length_c   1.000
_cell.angle_alpha   90.00
_cell.angle_beta   90.00
_cell.angle_gamma   90.00
#
_symmetry.space_group_name_H-M   'P 1'
#
loop_
_entity.id
_entity.type
_entity.pdbx_description
1 polymer ?
#
loop_
_entity_poly.entity_id
_entity_poly.type
_entity_poly.pdbx_seq_one_letter_code
_entity_poly.pdbx_strand_id
1 'polypeptide(L)'
;MAGSIRNMEEIYKKKKNFTYVPPTPPAELIDCSNFILDFTGRKFLNVGLDSEDKFNIIVQIITPSLYVNMPSDFLRRIFSLMGNILSFVLDVPQKYNRNLFLETEIISLSSMVYQGENMLVIESKTVNGCRVLLNRTDLIKL
;
A
#
# COMPACT_ATOMS: atom_id res chain seq x y z
N MET A 1 35.19 -22.94 2.50
CA MET A 1 35.71 -22.37 1.24
C MET A 1 34.76 -21.29 0.78
N ALA A 2 35.06 -20.03 1.08
CA ALA A 2 34.23 -18.89 0.72
C ALA A 2 34.32 -18.64 -0.79
N GLY A 3 33.29 -19.03 -1.53
CA GLY A 3 33.13 -18.72 -2.94
C GLY A 3 33.11 -17.20 -3.13
N SER A 4 34.06 -16.74 -3.94
CA SER A 4 34.40 -15.34 -4.23
C SER A 4 33.19 -14.45 -4.59
N ILE A 5 33.10 -13.32 -3.91
CA ILE A 5 32.19 -12.17 -4.12
C ILE A 5 32.20 -11.68 -5.59
N ARG A 6 33.24 -11.99 -6.38
CA ARG A 6 33.32 -11.64 -7.82
C ARG A 6 32.20 -12.22 -8.67
N ASN A 7 31.58 -13.33 -8.27
CA ASN A 7 30.49 -13.95 -9.06
C ASN A 7 29.20 -13.12 -9.02
N MET A 8 29.03 -12.25 -8.00
CA MET A 8 27.87 -11.37 -7.91
C MET A 8 28.03 -10.09 -8.74
N GLU A 9 29.26 -9.57 -8.90
CA GLU A 9 29.52 -8.39 -9.73
C GLU A 9 29.13 -8.60 -11.20
N GLU A 10 29.34 -9.80 -11.75
CA GLU A 10 28.91 -10.12 -13.12
C GLU A 10 27.38 -10.18 -13.25
N ILE A 11 26.68 -10.66 -12.23
CA ILE A 11 25.21 -10.64 -12.17
C ILE A 11 24.70 -9.20 -12.09
N TYR A 12 25.34 -8.34 -11.29
CA TYR A 12 25.02 -6.92 -11.19
C TYR A 12 25.32 -6.15 -12.48
N LYS A 13 26.41 -6.48 -13.18
CA LYS A 13 26.74 -5.90 -14.49
C LYS A 13 25.79 -6.37 -15.59
N LYS A 14 25.31 -7.62 -15.56
CA LYS A 14 24.28 -8.15 -16.48
C LYS A 14 22.87 -7.63 -16.20
N LYS A 15 22.52 -7.29 -14.96
CA LYS A 15 21.21 -6.74 -14.53
C LYS A 15 21.13 -5.21 -14.57
N LYS A 16 21.87 -4.55 -15.47
CA LYS A 16 21.90 -3.08 -15.54
C LYS A 16 20.61 -2.40 -16.04
N ASN A 17 19.56 -3.16 -16.34
CA ASN A 17 18.27 -2.60 -16.71
C ASN A 17 17.20 -3.16 -15.77
N PHE A 18 17.16 -2.67 -14.53
CA PHE A 18 15.91 -2.71 -13.77
C PHE A 18 14.96 -1.71 -14.43
N THR A 19 14.31 -2.16 -15.52
CA THR A 19 13.25 -1.39 -16.16
C THR A 19 12.09 -1.37 -15.18
N TYR A 20 11.86 -0.22 -14.54
CA TYR A 20 10.66 -0.02 -13.75
C TYR A 20 9.46 -0.17 -14.69
N VAL A 21 8.66 -1.19 -14.46
CA VAL A 21 7.39 -1.38 -15.16
C VAL A 21 6.33 -0.75 -14.26
N PRO A 22 5.75 0.40 -14.64
CA PRO A 22 4.63 0.95 -13.88
C PRO A 22 3.47 -0.05 -13.95
N PRO A 23 2.73 -0.23 -12.84
CA PRO A 23 1.50 -1.02 -12.90
C PRO A 23 0.52 -0.38 -13.89
N THR A 24 -0.33 -1.20 -14.51
CA THR A 24 -1.44 -0.72 -15.32
C THR A 24 -2.26 0.27 -14.48
N PRO A 25 -2.65 1.44 -15.00
CA PRO A 25 -3.51 2.35 -14.27
C PRO A 25 -4.80 1.67 -13.79
N PRO A 26 -5.38 2.10 -12.66
CA PRO A 26 -6.67 1.59 -12.23
C PRO A 26 -7.77 1.80 -13.27
N ALA A 27 -8.77 0.91 -13.27
CA ALA A 27 -10.02 1.15 -13.98
C ALA A 27 -10.74 2.40 -13.44
N GLU A 28 -11.43 3.12 -14.33
CA GLU A 28 -12.26 4.26 -13.95
C GLU A 28 -13.51 3.80 -13.18
N LEU A 29 -13.79 4.45 -12.06
CA LEU A 29 -14.98 4.17 -11.25
C LEU A 29 -16.17 5.02 -11.71
N ILE A 30 -17.36 4.43 -11.73
CA ILE A 30 -18.63 5.11 -12.00
C ILE A 30 -19.14 5.77 -10.72
N ASP A 31 -19.76 6.95 -10.85
CA ASP A 31 -20.30 7.73 -9.72
C ASP A 31 -19.25 7.94 -8.60
N CYS A 32 -18.05 8.37 -9.03
CA CYS A 32 -16.88 8.44 -8.17
C CYS A 32 -16.75 9.78 -7.45
N SER A 33 -16.52 9.74 -6.14
CA SER A 33 -16.07 10.87 -5.32
C SER A 33 -14.56 10.80 -5.09
N ASN A 34 -13.87 11.94 -5.24
CA ASN A 34 -12.42 12.03 -5.13
C ASN A 34 -12.01 12.88 -3.92
N PHE A 35 -11.10 12.36 -3.10
CA PHE A 35 -10.54 13.01 -1.93
C PHE A 35 -9.02 13.05 -2.00
N ILE A 36 -8.42 14.00 -1.30
CA ILE A 36 -6.97 14.21 -1.30
C ILE A 36 -6.46 13.86 0.10
N LEU A 37 -5.54 12.90 0.17
CA LEU A 37 -4.91 12.46 1.42
C LEU A 37 -3.64 13.26 1.71
N ASP A 38 -2.74 13.31 0.72
CA ASP A 38 -1.50 14.08 0.80
C ASP A 38 -1.18 14.67 -0.57
N PHE A 39 -1.16 16.00 -0.64
CA PHE A 39 -0.80 16.73 -1.85
C PHE A 39 0.66 16.53 -2.23
N THR A 40 1.56 16.49 -1.25
CA THR A 40 3.01 16.42 -1.48
C THR A 40 3.40 15.04 -1.99
N GLY A 41 2.92 13.99 -1.32
CA GLY A 41 3.06 12.60 -1.73
C GLY A 41 2.15 12.21 -2.90
N ARG A 42 1.27 13.11 -3.36
CA ARG A 42 0.30 12.89 -4.45
C ARG A 42 -0.53 11.62 -4.22
N LYS A 43 -1.09 11.53 -3.01
CA LYS A 43 -1.95 10.41 -2.59
C LYS A 43 -3.41 10.86 -2.63
N PHE A 44 -4.21 10.11 -3.38
CA PHE A 44 -5.62 10.39 -3.61
C PHE A 44 -6.46 9.18 -3.19
N LEU A 45 -7.70 9.44 -2.81
CA LEU A 45 -8.68 8.43 -2.47
C LEU A 45 -9.90 8.61 -3.36
N ASN A 46 -10.24 7.58 -4.12
CA ASN A 46 -11.41 7.55 -4.98
C ASN A 46 -12.42 6.56 -4.39
N VAL A 47 -13.70 6.93 -4.36
CA VAL A 47 -14.79 6.07 -3.88
C VAL A 47 -15.86 6.05 -4.95
N GLY A 48 -16.13 4.89 -5.52
CA GLY A 48 -17.12 4.75 -6.59
C GLY A 48 -17.48 3.30 -6.88
N LEU A 49 -18.24 3.09 -7.95
CA LEU A 49 -18.71 1.78 -8.41
C LEU A 49 -17.79 1.23 -9.50
N ASP A 50 -17.29 0.01 -9.31
CA ASP A 50 -16.43 -0.65 -10.29
C ASP A 50 -17.27 -1.47 -11.28
N SER A 51 -17.33 -1.06 -12.55
CA SER A 51 -18.08 -1.80 -13.58
C SER A 51 -17.48 -3.16 -13.90
N GLU A 52 -16.18 -3.37 -13.68
CA GLU A 52 -15.51 -4.64 -13.90
C GLU A 52 -15.80 -5.63 -12.77
N ASP A 53 -16.06 -5.12 -11.56
CA ASP A 53 -16.46 -5.90 -10.38
C ASP A 53 -17.96 -5.75 -10.06
N LYS A 54 -18.82 -5.92 -11.07
CA LYS A 54 -20.30 -5.98 -10.92
C LYS A 54 -20.91 -4.77 -10.19
N PHE A 55 -20.34 -3.59 -10.37
CA PHE A 55 -20.75 -2.35 -9.70
C PHE A 55 -20.62 -2.41 -8.17
N ASN A 56 -19.66 -3.19 -7.65
CA ASN A 56 -19.33 -3.14 -6.23
C ASN A 56 -18.72 -1.78 -5.87
N ILE A 57 -18.99 -1.34 -4.64
CA ILE A 57 -18.37 -0.13 -4.07
C ILE A 57 -16.91 -0.44 -3.77
N ILE A 58 -16.01 0.26 -4.45
CA ILE A 58 -14.57 0.18 -4.27
C ILE A 58 -14.06 1.50 -3.73
N VAL A 59 -13.13 1.39 -2.78
CA VAL A 59 -12.30 2.49 -2.32
C VAL A 59 -10.90 2.29 -2.85
N GLN A 60 -10.45 3.21 -3.68
CA GLN A 60 -9.20 3.12 -4.39
C GLN A 60 -8.23 4.18 -3.85
N ILE A 61 -7.09 3.74 -3.33
CA ILE A 61 -6.00 4.65 -2.96
C ILE A 61 -5.02 4.71 -4.13
N ILE A 62 -4.81 5.91 -4.67
CA ILE A 62 -3.91 6.16 -5.79
C ILE A 62 -2.70 6.92 -5.29
N THR A 63 -1.52 6.47 -5.69
CA THR A 63 -0.24 7.17 -5.50
C THR A 63 0.42 7.35 -6.87
N PRO A 64 1.50 8.14 -7.01
CA PRO A 64 2.12 8.38 -8.32
C PRO A 64 2.59 7.14 -9.07
N SER A 65 2.85 6.06 -8.33
CA SER A 65 3.49 4.87 -8.85
C SER A 65 2.63 3.62 -8.74
N LEU A 66 1.63 3.60 -7.86
CA LEU A 66 0.88 2.41 -7.48
C LEU A 66 -0.54 2.79 -7.04
N TYR A 67 -1.48 1.85 -7.12
CA TYR A 67 -2.82 2.01 -6.57
C TYR A 67 -3.27 0.73 -5.89
N VAL A 68 -4.20 0.82 -4.94
CA VAL A 68 -4.81 -0.36 -4.33
C VAL A 68 -6.31 -0.19 -4.28
N ASN A 69 -7.04 -1.20 -4.76
CA ASN A 69 -8.49 -1.31 -4.64
C ASN A 69 -8.84 -2.01 -3.32
N MET A 70 -9.66 -1.38 -2.51
CA MET A 70 -10.18 -1.91 -1.27
C MET A 70 -11.69 -2.11 -1.38
N PRO A 71 -12.18 -3.35 -1.23
CA PRO A 71 -13.61 -3.60 -1.10
C PRO A 71 -14.17 -2.94 0.17
N SER A 72 -15.44 -2.55 0.13
CA SER A 72 -16.13 -1.95 1.29
C SER A 72 -16.13 -2.84 2.54
N ASP A 73 -16.23 -4.18 2.40
CA ASP A 73 -16.16 -5.09 3.55
C ASP A 73 -14.78 -5.09 4.23
N PHE A 74 -13.71 -4.84 3.46
CA PHE A 74 -12.37 -4.72 4.01
C PHE A 74 -12.27 -3.48 4.91
N LEU A 75 -12.83 -2.34 4.50
CA LEU A 75 -12.88 -1.13 5.32
C LEU A 75 -13.61 -1.35 6.65
N ARG A 76 -14.73 -2.08 6.62
CA ARG A 76 -15.45 -2.43 7.84
C ARG A 76 -14.58 -3.21 8.82
N ARG A 77 -13.78 -4.16 8.32
CA ARG A 77 -12.85 -4.94 9.15
C ARG A 77 -11.69 -4.10 9.67
N ILE A 78 -11.18 -3.15 8.89
CA ILE A 78 -10.17 -2.19 9.36
C ILE A 78 -10.71 -1.40 10.55
N PHE A 79 -11.96 -0.94 10.49
CA PHE A 79 -12.58 -0.18 11.58
C PHE A 79 -12.59 -0.97 12.90
N SER A 80 -12.86 -2.28 12.86
CA SER A 80 -12.80 -3.15 14.04
C SER A 80 -11.38 -3.27 14.64
N LEU A 81 -10.34 -2.97 13.86
CA LEU A 81 -8.93 -3.03 14.26
C LEU A 81 -8.36 -1.65 14.62
N MET A 82 -9.20 -0.59 14.60
CA MET A 82 -8.75 0.80 14.72
C MET A 82 -7.93 1.05 15.98
N GLY A 83 -8.28 0.46 17.13
CA GLY A 83 -7.51 0.61 18.36
C GLY A 83 -6.06 0.14 18.24
N ASN A 84 -5.84 -1.00 17.58
CA ASN A 84 -4.50 -1.55 17.35
C ASN A 84 -3.72 -0.71 16.32
N ILE A 85 -4.41 -0.26 15.26
CA ILE A 85 -3.81 0.59 14.23
C ILE A 85 -3.40 1.94 14.81
N LEU A 86 -4.27 2.60 15.58
CA LEU A 86 -3.99 3.88 16.22
C LEU A 86 -2.86 3.76 17.24
N SER A 87 -2.85 2.70 18.04
CA SER A 87 -1.76 2.42 18.97
C SER A 87 -0.42 2.40 18.23
N PHE A 88 -0.34 1.69 17.10
CA PHE A 88 0.87 1.65 16.28
C PHE A 88 1.22 3.02 15.64
N VAL A 89 0.25 3.69 15.01
CA VAL A 89 0.50 4.95 14.28
C VAL A 89 0.94 6.10 15.22
N LEU A 90 0.49 6.07 16.47
CA LEU A 90 0.78 7.10 17.47
C LEU A 90 2.04 6.81 18.31
N ASP A 91 2.51 5.57 18.35
CA ASP A 91 3.67 5.17 19.13
C ASP A 91 5.00 5.66 18.52
N VAL A 92 6.06 5.67 19.32
CA VAL A 92 7.41 6.02 18.86
C VAL A 92 7.94 4.88 17.98
N PRO A 93 8.49 5.17 16.78
CA PRO A 93 9.03 4.16 15.89
C PRO A 93 10.14 3.32 16.55
N GLN A 94 9.91 2.02 16.71
CA GLN A 94 10.88 1.07 17.26
C GLN A 94 11.67 0.35 16.15
N LYS A 95 12.78 -0.34 16.48
CA LYS A 95 13.57 -1.11 15.51
C LYS A 95 12.75 -2.30 14.95
N TYR A 96 12.10 -2.05 13.82
CA TYR A 96 11.45 -2.99 12.90
C TYR A 96 10.55 -4.07 13.56
N ASN A 97 9.25 -3.79 13.63
CA ASN A 97 8.21 -4.80 13.86
C ASN A 97 7.22 -4.76 12.70
N ARG A 98 7.30 -5.74 11.78
CA ARG A 98 6.23 -5.95 10.80
C ARG A 98 5.12 -6.75 11.45
N ASN A 99 3.99 -6.12 11.73
CA ASN A 99 2.81 -6.83 12.23
C ASN A 99 1.74 -6.91 11.15
N LEU A 100 1.17 -8.10 10.94
CA LEU A 100 0.00 -8.30 10.08
C LEU A 100 -1.27 -8.04 10.90
N PHE A 101 -2.10 -7.09 10.46
CA PHE A 101 -3.36 -6.76 11.14
C PHE A 101 -4.54 -7.54 10.55
N LEU A 102 -4.60 -7.60 9.21
CA LEU A 102 -5.70 -8.21 8.49
C LEU A 102 -5.18 -8.75 7.17
N GLU A 103 -5.69 -9.91 6.76
CA GLU A 103 -5.36 -10.51 5.49
C GLU A 103 -6.59 -11.19 4.90
N THR A 104 -6.73 -11.07 3.58
CA THR A 104 -7.73 -11.78 2.78
C THR A 104 -7.01 -12.44 1.60
N GLU A 105 -7.77 -13.06 0.71
CA GLU A 105 -7.23 -13.64 -0.52
C GLU A 105 -6.67 -12.57 -1.47
N ILE A 106 -7.23 -11.36 -1.47
CA ILE A 106 -6.93 -10.32 -2.47
C ILE A 106 -6.15 -9.12 -1.91
N ILE A 107 -6.20 -8.88 -0.60
CA ILE A 107 -5.60 -7.70 0.03
C ILE A 107 -5.13 -7.99 1.46
N SER A 108 -4.05 -7.32 1.88
CA SER A 108 -3.53 -7.37 3.25
C SER A 108 -3.28 -5.97 3.83
N LEU A 109 -3.42 -5.88 5.16
CA LEU A 109 -3.10 -4.72 5.97
C LEU A 109 -2.03 -5.13 6.97
N SER A 110 -0.88 -4.47 6.91
CA SER A 110 0.23 -4.68 7.86
C SER A 110 0.85 -3.36 8.31
N SER A 111 1.76 -3.42 9.27
CA SER A 111 2.60 -2.30 9.69
C SER A 111 4.04 -2.56 9.31
N MET A 112 4.82 -1.50 9.13
CA MET A 112 6.27 -1.55 9.14
C MET A 112 6.85 -0.20 9.58
N VAL A 113 8.14 -0.19 9.91
CA VAL A 113 8.88 1.07 10.06
C VAL A 113 9.65 1.34 8.79
N TYR A 114 9.47 2.53 8.20
CA TYR A 114 10.17 2.96 6.99
C TYR A 114 10.63 4.40 7.16
N GLN A 115 11.90 4.67 6.83
CA GLN A 115 12.52 6.01 6.97
C GLN A 115 12.34 6.65 8.37
N GLY A 116 12.27 5.81 9.41
CA GLY A 116 12.07 6.29 10.78
C GLY A 116 10.63 6.65 11.12
N GLU A 117 9.65 6.34 10.26
CA GLU A 117 8.22 6.54 10.50
C GLU A 117 7.47 5.21 10.60
N ASN A 118 6.41 5.20 11.41
CA ASN A 118 5.44 4.11 11.46
C ASN A 118 4.53 4.20 10.22
N MET A 119 4.57 3.15 9.40
CA MET A 119 3.82 3.04 8.16
C MET A 119 2.77 1.94 8.27
N LEU A 120 1.53 2.28 7.93
CA LEU A 120 0.50 1.32 7.60
C LEU A 120 0.65 0.93 6.12
N VAL A 121 0.73 -0.36 5.86
CA VAL A 121 0.94 -0.92 4.52
C VAL A 121 -0.31 -1.64 4.08
N ILE A 122 -0.88 -1.18 2.98
CA ILE A 122 -2.00 -1.82 2.30
C ILE A 122 -1.46 -2.42 1.01
N GLU A 123 -1.54 -3.73 0.88
CA GLU A 123 -0.91 -4.46 -0.23
C GLU A 123 -1.94 -5.35 -0.94
N SER A 124 -2.05 -5.18 -2.26
CA SER A 124 -2.78 -6.09 -3.14
C SER A 124 -2.00 -7.40 -3.26
N LYS A 125 -2.72 -8.52 -3.17
CA LYS A 125 -2.17 -9.87 -3.36
C LYS A 125 -2.42 -10.40 -4.76
N THR A 126 -3.34 -9.78 -5.51
CA THR A 126 -3.63 -10.12 -6.90
C THR A 126 -2.69 -9.41 -7.86
N VAL A 127 -2.20 -8.22 -7.50
CA VAL A 127 -1.25 -7.45 -8.30
C VAL A 127 0.09 -7.37 -7.58
N ASN A 128 1.07 -8.13 -8.06
CA ASN A 128 2.39 -8.21 -7.44
C ASN A 128 3.07 -6.84 -7.31
N GLY A 129 3.56 -6.55 -6.10
CA GLY A 129 4.29 -5.30 -5.81
C GLY A 129 3.38 -4.08 -5.65
N CYS A 130 2.07 -4.23 -5.75
CA CYS A 130 1.13 -3.13 -5.62
C CYS A 130 0.76 -2.89 -4.16
N ARG A 131 1.49 -1.98 -3.51
CA ARG A 131 1.28 -1.60 -2.12
C ARG A 131 1.34 -0.10 -1.93
N VAL A 132 0.56 0.40 -0.97
CA VAL A 132 0.55 1.80 -0.55
C VAL A 132 0.99 1.89 0.90
N LEU A 133 1.83 2.88 1.19
CA LEU A 133 2.31 3.19 2.53
C LEU A 133 1.63 4.48 3.00
N LEU A 134 0.99 4.41 4.16
CA LEU A 134 0.32 5.53 4.81
C LEU A 134 0.97 5.78 6.17
N ASN A 135 1.51 6.98 6.35
CA ASN A 135 2.08 7.41 7.62
C ASN A 135 1.03 8.14 8.47
N ARG A 136 1.45 8.65 9.62
CA ARG A 136 0.59 9.42 10.53
C ARG A 136 -0.08 10.61 9.86
N THR A 137 0.63 11.37 9.02
CA THR A 137 0.07 12.56 8.36
C THR A 137 -0.96 12.22 7.29
N ASP A 138 -0.84 11.06 6.65
CA ASP A 138 -1.87 10.58 5.70
C ASP A 138 -3.16 10.14 6.42
N LEU A 139 -3.02 9.60 7.63
CA LEU A 139 -4.11 8.91 8.34
C LEU A 139 -4.85 9.80 9.35
N ILE A 140 -4.19 10.82 9.89
CA ILE A 140 -4.72 11.64 10.98
C ILE A 140 -4.57 13.11 10.63
N LYS A 141 -5.69 13.82 10.61
CA LYS A 141 -5.72 15.28 10.61
C LYS A 141 -5.85 15.74 12.06
N LEU A 142 -4.77 16.33 12.60
CA LEU A 142 -4.74 16.94 13.94
C LEU A 142 -5.40 18.32 13.90
#